data_AF-A0A061AYE9-F1
#
_entry.id   AF-A0A061AYE9-F1
#
_cell.length_a   1.000
_cell.length_b   1.000
_cell.length_c   1.000
_cell.angle_alpha   90.00
_cell.angle_beta   90.00
_cell.angle_gamma   90.00
#
_symmetry.space_group_name_H-M   'P 1'
#
loop_
_entity.id
_entity.type
_entity.pdbx_description
1 polymer ?
#
loop_
_entity_poly.entity_id
_entity_poly.type
_entity_poly.pdbx_seq_one_letter_code
_entity_poly.pdbx_strand_id
1 'polypeptide(L)'
;MARGKGTPRRTRELADDDDFSPTSPSSPRRAATPPAASPSRLAMSATAHPTAPEKPGRGPLPASAETTYHQRLRGLLVEHRKARRAWSELVIRGLVGRTKAVLELWVDVELALKAISKQSSSSSTTDVRAGYLFAQSAKLSEQVAAVEGIFANLTETVNGMQSICERAEYLVIEAAKTRGTLFAFREPLWVTWPLARFADGIQALTTPYVHSLALVRRLLDTLLTFPVLPSASTSSPLLDTAPTTTSKAEKDDRPRPSNEQIQASLSLLAVQPLLPGKANDWGSEGWEEVMAVEVGGWER
;
A
#
# COMPACT_ATOMS: atom_id res chain seq x y z
N MET A 1 -25.14 -1.87 44.06
CA MET A 1 -26.16 -2.49 43.17
C MET A 1 -25.83 -2.09 41.73
N ALA A 2 -25.41 -3.06 40.90
CA ALA A 2 -25.61 -3.09 39.44
C ALA A 2 -24.86 -4.32 38.90
N ARG A 3 -25.62 -5.34 38.48
CA ARG A 3 -25.14 -6.58 37.86
C ARG A 3 -24.89 -6.32 36.37
N GLY A 4 -23.69 -6.57 35.86
CA GLY A 4 -23.36 -6.61 34.43
C GLY A 4 -22.99 -8.02 34.01
N LYS A 5 -23.82 -8.63 33.17
CA LYS A 5 -23.74 -10.02 32.68
C LYS A 5 -22.60 -10.19 31.68
N GLY A 6 -21.75 -11.19 31.90
CA GLY A 6 -20.76 -11.67 30.92
C GLY A 6 -21.39 -12.59 29.88
N THR A 7 -20.91 -12.49 28.64
CA THR A 7 -21.20 -13.42 27.54
C THR A 7 -20.04 -14.41 27.35
N PRO A 8 -20.30 -15.68 26.98
CA PRO A 8 -19.25 -16.69 26.87
C PRO A 8 -18.56 -16.69 25.51
N ARG A 9 -17.26 -16.91 25.57
CA ARG A 9 -16.31 -17.18 24.49
C ARG A 9 -16.59 -18.55 23.87
N ARG A 10 -16.92 -18.61 22.58
CA ARG A 10 -17.12 -19.86 21.84
C ARG A 10 -15.78 -20.29 21.22
N THR A 11 -15.18 -21.31 21.82
CA THR A 11 -14.12 -22.15 21.25
C THR A 11 -14.64 -22.84 20.00
N ARG A 12 -13.88 -22.78 18.90
CA ARG A 12 -14.08 -23.63 17.71
C ARG A 12 -12.78 -24.37 17.47
N GLU A 13 -12.76 -25.61 17.91
CA GLU A 13 -11.73 -26.59 17.59
C GLU A 13 -11.96 -27.20 16.20
N LEU A 14 -10.83 -27.59 15.63
CA LEU A 14 -10.53 -28.67 14.69
C LEU A 14 -11.68 -29.38 13.96
N ALA A 15 -11.53 -29.46 12.65
CA ALA A 15 -11.70 -30.70 11.91
C ALA A 15 -10.67 -30.71 10.76
N ASP A 16 -9.66 -31.57 10.91
CA ASP A 16 -9.01 -32.26 9.81
C ASP A 16 -10.06 -33.07 9.05
N ASP A 17 -10.04 -33.00 7.72
CA ASP A 17 -10.48 -34.10 6.86
C ASP A 17 -9.80 -33.92 5.50
N ASP A 18 -8.78 -34.74 5.28
CA ASP A 18 -8.32 -35.19 3.97
C ASP A 18 -9.51 -35.75 3.18
N ASP A 19 -9.73 -35.33 1.93
CA ASP A 19 -10.02 -36.34 0.90
C ASP A 19 -9.72 -35.89 -0.53
N PHE A 20 -9.20 -36.89 -1.23
CA PHE A 20 -8.73 -36.98 -2.58
C PHE A 20 -9.91 -37.02 -3.55
N SER A 21 -9.87 -36.29 -4.68
CA SER A 21 -9.96 -36.86 -6.04
C SER A 21 -10.27 -35.83 -7.14
N PRO A 22 -9.62 -35.95 -8.31
CA PRO A 22 -9.90 -35.16 -9.50
C PRO A 22 -10.90 -35.90 -10.41
N THR A 23 -12.01 -35.26 -10.75
CA THR A 23 -12.87 -35.74 -11.85
C THR A 23 -13.35 -34.58 -12.71
N SER A 24 -12.72 -34.43 -13.87
CA SER A 24 -13.37 -33.90 -15.05
C SER A 24 -14.46 -34.86 -15.51
N PRO A 25 -15.58 -34.35 -16.04
CA PRO A 25 -16.02 -34.88 -17.31
C PRO A 25 -16.47 -33.82 -18.32
N SER A 26 -16.19 -34.19 -19.56
CA SER A 26 -16.62 -33.67 -20.85
C SER A 26 -18.12 -33.34 -21.01
N SER A 27 -18.34 -32.32 -21.86
CA SER A 27 -19.56 -31.79 -22.50
C SER A 27 -20.66 -32.79 -22.90
N PRO A 28 -21.91 -32.32 -23.15
CA PRO A 28 -22.29 -32.04 -24.54
C PRO A 28 -23.29 -30.88 -24.78
N ARG A 29 -23.05 -30.23 -25.93
CA ARG A 29 -23.96 -29.62 -26.90
C ARG A 29 -25.46 -29.96 -26.73
N ARG A 30 -26.34 -28.95 -26.61
CA ARG A 30 -27.76 -29.08 -26.96
C ARG A 30 -28.26 -27.86 -27.74
N ALA A 31 -28.90 -28.17 -28.86
CA ALA A 31 -29.42 -27.26 -29.85
C ALA A 31 -30.77 -26.64 -29.45
N ALA A 32 -31.00 -25.45 -30.02
CA ALA A 32 -32.23 -24.75 -30.38
C ALA A 32 -33.60 -25.30 -29.94
N THR A 33 -34.42 -24.41 -29.35
CA THR A 33 -35.77 -24.04 -29.86
C THR A 33 -36.36 -22.82 -29.10
N PRO A 34 -36.97 -21.83 -29.79
CA PRO A 34 -37.95 -20.86 -29.24
C PRO A 34 -39.38 -21.42 -29.45
N PRO A 35 -40.51 -20.70 -29.28
CA PRO A 35 -40.83 -19.42 -28.61
C PRO A 35 -41.97 -19.55 -27.56
N ALA A 36 -42.15 -18.56 -26.69
CA ALA A 36 -43.42 -18.41 -25.95
C ALA A 36 -43.74 -16.92 -25.74
N ALA A 37 -44.70 -16.44 -26.53
CA ALA A 37 -45.35 -15.16 -26.39
C ALA A 37 -46.31 -15.18 -25.19
N SER A 38 -46.39 -14.07 -24.45
CA SER A 38 -47.54 -13.73 -23.59
C SER A 38 -47.51 -12.24 -23.22
N PRO A 39 -48.68 -11.65 -22.90
CA PRO A 39 -49.15 -10.46 -23.60
C PRO A 39 -49.17 -9.17 -22.77
N SER A 40 -49.33 -8.06 -23.51
CA SER A 40 -49.91 -6.77 -23.15
C SER A 40 -50.34 -6.57 -21.70
N ARG A 41 -49.62 -5.69 -21.00
CA ARG A 41 -50.23 -4.79 -20.02
C ARG A 41 -50.10 -3.35 -20.53
N LEU A 42 -51.20 -2.89 -21.11
CA LEU A 42 -51.50 -1.48 -21.34
C LEU A 42 -51.56 -0.79 -19.98
N ALA A 43 -50.47 -0.14 -19.58
CA ALA A 43 -50.46 0.83 -18.49
C ALA A 43 -50.47 2.23 -19.11
N MET A 44 -51.68 2.73 -19.35
CA MET A 44 -51.90 4.16 -19.54
C MET A 44 -51.69 4.83 -18.18
N SER A 45 -50.62 5.61 -18.04
CA SER A 45 -50.60 6.73 -17.10
C SER A 45 -49.74 7.84 -17.67
N ALA A 46 -50.40 8.67 -18.48
CA ALA A 46 -49.93 9.97 -18.89
C ALA A 46 -49.94 10.91 -17.69
N THR A 47 -48.79 11.06 -17.04
CA THR A 47 -48.45 12.25 -16.28
C THR A 47 -47.05 12.65 -16.72
N ALA A 48 -47.00 13.46 -17.78
CA ALA A 48 -45.81 14.16 -18.23
C ALA A 48 -45.36 15.11 -17.11
N HIS A 49 -44.60 14.59 -16.16
CA HIS A 49 -43.73 15.44 -15.36
C HIS A 49 -42.73 16.07 -16.34
N PRO A 50 -42.52 17.39 -16.29
CA PRO A 50 -41.41 18.00 -17.03
C PRO A 50 -40.15 17.34 -16.52
N THR A 51 -39.57 16.48 -17.36
CA THR A 51 -38.27 15.86 -17.13
C THR A 51 -37.33 17.00 -16.80
N ALA A 52 -36.86 17.03 -15.55
CA ALA A 52 -35.86 17.98 -15.10
C ALA A 52 -34.75 18.00 -16.16
N PRO A 53 -34.26 19.19 -16.55
CA PRO A 53 -33.27 19.31 -17.62
C PRO A 53 -32.15 18.31 -17.34
N GLU A 54 -31.93 17.39 -18.28
CA GLU A 54 -30.84 16.42 -18.19
C GLU A 54 -29.60 17.21 -17.83
N LYS A 55 -29.07 16.96 -16.63
CA LYS A 55 -27.83 17.61 -16.20
C LYS A 55 -26.85 17.40 -17.36
N PRO A 56 -26.26 18.47 -17.93
CA PRO A 56 -25.38 18.35 -19.07
C PRO A 56 -24.37 17.26 -18.73
N GLY A 57 -24.35 16.20 -19.55
CA GLY A 57 -23.51 15.03 -19.34
C GLY A 57 -22.10 15.53 -19.06
N ARG A 58 -21.63 15.33 -17.83
CA ARG A 58 -20.37 15.92 -17.38
C ARG A 58 -19.24 15.12 -18.01
N GLY A 59 -18.69 15.66 -19.08
CA GLY A 59 -17.56 15.11 -19.81
C GLY A 59 -17.49 15.76 -21.20
N PRO A 60 -16.30 15.86 -21.80
CA PRO A 60 -16.08 16.46 -23.12
C PRO A 60 -16.73 15.66 -24.25
N LEU A 61 -17.08 14.38 -24.01
CA LEU A 61 -17.89 13.58 -24.92
C LEU A 61 -18.97 12.78 -24.18
N PRO A 62 -20.15 12.58 -24.79
CA PRO A 62 -21.15 11.65 -24.27
C PRO A 62 -20.63 10.21 -24.34
N ALA A 63 -20.98 9.39 -23.34
CA ALA A 63 -20.52 7.99 -23.25
C ALA A 63 -20.83 7.13 -24.50
N SER A 64 -21.87 7.50 -25.26
CA SER A 64 -22.24 6.84 -26.52
C SER A 64 -21.26 7.07 -27.66
N ALA A 65 -20.44 8.12 -27.60
CA ALA A 65 -19.44 8.46 -28.62
C ALA A 65 -18.07 7.83 -28.33
N GLU A 66 -17.93 7.15 -27.19
CA GLU A 66 -16.65 6.63 -26.74
C GLU A 66 -16.33 5.27 -27.34
N THR A 67 -15.08 5.12 -27.80
CA THR A 67 -14.58 3.81 -28.21
C THR A 67 -14.26 2.95 -27.00
N THR A 68 -14.10 1.64 -27.23
CA THR A 68 -13.64 0.70 -26.19
C THR A 68 -12.30 1.10 -25.59
N TYR A 69 -11.41 1.74 -26.35
CA TYR A 69 -10.13 2.26 -25.87
C TYR A 69 -10.29 3.41 -24.87
N HIS A 70 -11.25 4.31 -25.11
CA HIS A 70 -11.58 5.38 -24.15
C HIS A 70 -12.05 4.76 -22.82
N GLN A 71 -12.99 3.83 -22.87
CA GLN A 71 -13.56 3.20 -21.67
C GLN A 71 -12.49 2.42 -20.87
N ARG A 72 -11.62 1.67 -21.55
CA ARG A 72 -10.52 0.94 -20.91
C ARG A 72 -9.49 1.89 -20.29
N LEU A 73 -9.06 2.92 -21.02
CA LEU A 73 -8.12 3.91 -20.51
C LEU A 73 -8.69 4.62 -19.28
N ARG A 74 -9.96 5.00 -19.31
CA ARG A 74 -10.65 5.57 -18.15
C ARG A 74 -10.53 4.68 -16.92
N GLY A 75 -10.82 3.39 -17.08
CA GLY A 75 -10.71 2.42 -15.99
C GLY A 75 -9.31 2.43 -15.36
N LEU A 76 -8.27 2.42 -16.20
CA LEU A 76 -6.88 2.49 -15.76
C LEU A 76 -6.55 3.80 -15.03
N LEU A 77 -7.04 4.94 -15.53
CA LEU A 77 -6.83 6.25 -14.91
C LEU A 77 -7.48 6.36 -13.52
N VAL A 78 -8.71 5.85 -13.37
CA VAL A 78 -9.42 5.80 -12.07
C VAL A 78 -8.69 4.86 -11.10
N GLU A 79 -8.29 3.68 -11.57
CA GLU A 79 -7.55 2.69 -10.77
C GLU A 79 -6.22 3.26 -10.28
N HIS A 80 -5.47 3.94 -11.14
CA HIS A 80 -4.20 4.59 -10.79
C HIS A 80 -4.39 5.66 -9.72
N ARG A 81 -5.41 6.52 -9.89
CA ARG A 81 -5.76 7.54 -8.90
C ARG A 81 -6.09 6.93 -7.53
N LYS A 82 -6.86 5.83 -7.52
CA LYS A 82 -7.19 5.11 -6.29
C LYS A 82 -5.94 4.54 -5.61
N ALA A 83 -5.03 3.95 -6.37
CA ALA A 83 -3.76 3.46 -5.85
C ALA A 83 -2.91 4.60 -5.24
N ARG A 84 -2.83 5.77 -5.90
CA ARG A 84 -2.12 6.94 -5.36
C ARG A 84 -2.70 7.43 -4.04
N ARG A 85 -4.03 7.52 -3.92
CA ARG A 85 -4.69 7.85 -2.66
C ARG A 85 -4.38 6.82 -1.57
N ALA A 86 -4.43 5.53 -1.89
CA ALA A 86 -4.10 4.45 -0.96
C ALA A 86 -2.66 4.56 -0.45
N TRP A 87 -1.71 4.89 -1.33
CA TRP A 87 -0.32 5.18 -0.95
C TRP A 87 -0.23 6.32 0.06
N SER A 88 -0.83 7.49 -0.24
CA SER A 88 -0.79 8.65 0.67
C SER A 88 -1.38 8.32 2.04
N GLU A 89 -2.45 7.54 2.06
CA GLU A 89 -3.10 7.09 3.29
C GLU A 89 -2.21 6.17 4.14
N LEU A 90 -1.56 5.19 3.50
CA LEU A 90 -0.60 4.31 4.16
C LEU A 90 0.58 5.08 4.76
N VAL A 91 1.11 6.08 4.04
CA VAL A 91 2.23 6.90 4.53
C VAL A 91 1.80 7.77 5.72
N ILE A 92 0.74 8.56 5.57
CA ILE A 92 0.32 9.54 6.59
C ILE A 92 -0.24 8.86 7.83
N ARG A 93 -1.20 7.94 7.66
CA ARG A 93 -1.91 7.33 8.80
C ARG A 93 -1.22 6.09 9.33
N GLY A 94 -0.52 5.36 8.48
CA GLY A 94 0.18 4.14 8.85
C GLY A 94 1.60 4.42 9.31
N LEU A 95 2.46 4.81 8.37
CA LEU A 95 3.90 4.70 8.53
C LEU A 95 4.47 5.68 9.56
N VAL A 96 4.16 6.98 9.41
CA VAL A 96 4.76 8.04 10.26
C VAL A 96 4.42 7.82 11.74
N GLY A 97 3.16 7.52 12.04
CA GLY A 97 2.70 7.30 13.42
C GLY A 97 3.37 6.10 14.08
N ARG A 98 3.49 4.97 13.38
CA ARG A 98 4.11 3.76 13.93
C ARG A 98 5.62 3.89 14.07
N THR A 99 6.30 4.48 13.09
CA THR A 99 7.75 4.73 13.20
C THR A 99 8.07 5.63 14.39
N LYS A 100 7.26 6.65 14.66
CA LYS A 100 7.40 7.48 15.87
C LYS A 100 7.24 6.65 17.15
N ALA A 101 6.22 5.81 17.22
CA ALA A 101 5.97 4.94 18.39
C ALA A 101 7.14 3.95 18.63
N VAL A 102 7.72 3.38 17.57
CA VAL A 102 8.91 2.54 17.65
C VAL A 102 10.09 3.30 18.27
N LEU A 103 10.33 4.54 17.83
CA LEU A 103 11.43 5.35 18.35
C LEU A 103 11.23 5.75 19.82
N GLU A 104 10.01 6.10 20.22
CA GLU A 104 9.67 6.39 21.61
C GLU A 104 9.91 5.16 22.51
N LEU A 105 9.42 3.99 22.10
CA LEU A 105 9.65 2.73 22.81
C LEU A 105 11.14 2.37 22.91
N TRP A 106 11.90 2.61 21.84
CA TRP A 106 13.34 2.38 21.86
C TRP A 106 14.06 3.27 22.87
N VAL A 107 13.71 4.56 22.93
CA VAL A 107 14.26 5.50 23.92
C VAL A 107 13.95 5.03 25.34
N ASP A 108 12.72 4.54 25.60
CA ASP A 108 12.34 3.99 26.90
C ASP A 108 13.17 2.76 27.29
N VAL A 109 13.41 1.85 26.33
CA VAL A 109 14.28 0.67 26.53
C VAL A 109 15.71 1.09 26.85
N GLU A 110 16.27 2.07 26.13
CA GLU A 110 17.61 2.60 26.41
C GLU A 110 17.74 3.23 27.79
N LEU A 111 16.76 4.03 28.20
CA LEU A 111 16.75 4.66 29.51
C LEU A 111 16.67 3.61 30.62
N ALA A 112 15.87 2.57 30.43
CA ALA A 112 15.79 1.45 31.37
C ALA A 112 17.12 0.68 31.46
N LEU A 113 17.79 0.41 30.33
CA LEU A 113 19.11 -0.22 30.31
C LEU A 113 20.17 0.62 31.05
N LYS A 114 20.18 1.94 30.84
CA LYS A 114 21.07 2.88 31.56
C LYS A 114 20.79 2.92 33.06
N ALA A 115 19.52 2.84 33.47
CA ALA A 115 19.14 2.78 34.87
C ALA A 115 19.60 1.48 35.55
N ILE A 116 19.56 0.36 34.81
CA ILE A 116 20.04 -0.95 35.29
C ILE A 116 21.56 -0.95 35.43
N SER A 117 22.30 -0.45 34.44
CA SER A 117 23.76 -0.43 34.49
C SER A 117 24.30 0.44 35.63
N LYS A 118 23.63 1.55 35.94
CA LYS A 118 23.98 2.43 37.08
C LYS A 118 23.73 1.78 38.45
N GLN A 119 22.82 0.83 38.55
CA GLN A 119 22.37 0.24 39.82
C GLN A 119 22.85 -1.19 40.07
N SER A 120 23.83 -1.65 39.29
CA SER A 120 24.43 -3.00 39.35
C SER A 120 24.94 -3.43 40.75
N SER A 121 25.04 -2.52 41.72
CA SER A 121 25.48 -2.82 43.09
C SER A 121 24.41 -3.37 44.05
N SER A 122 23.11 -3.40 43.68
CA SER A 122 22.03 -3.91 44.57
C SER A 122 21.25 -5.08 43.96
N SER A 123 21.40 -6.30 44.50
CA SER A 123 20.94 -7.55 43.84
C SER A 123 19.44 -7.85 43.91
N SER A 124 18.62 -7.13 44.70
CA SER A 124 17.20 -7.48 44.92
C SER A 124 16.23 -6.79 43.95
N THR A 125 16.69 -5.84 43.13
CA THR A 125 15.84 -5.07 42.19
C THR A 125 15.98 -5.51 40.73
N THR A 126 16.76 -6.56 40.47
CA THR A 126 17.13 -7.02 39.12
C THR A 126 15.97 -7.72 38.40
N ASP A 127 15.19 -8.55 39.09
CA ASP A 127 14.20 -9.43 38.44
C ASP A 127 12.98 -8.66 37.91
N VAL A 128 12.47 -7.69 38.68
CA VAL A 128 11.36 -6.83 38.26
C VAL A 128 11.74 -5.97 37.05
N ARG A 129 13.00 -5.52 36.99
CA ARG A 129 13.52 -4.71 35.89
C ARG A 129 13.75 -5.52 34.62
N ALA A 130 14.24 -6.75 34.77
CA ALA A 130 14.36 -7.69 33.65
C ALA A 130 12.97 -7.97 33.04
N GLY A 131 11.94 -8.17 33.88
CA GLY A 131 10.56 -8.32 33.42
C GLY A 131 10.04 -7.09 32.65
N TYR A 132 10.31 -5.87 33.12
CA TYR A 132 9.94 -4.64 32.42
C TYR A 132 10.65 -4.50 31.07
N LEU A 133 11.97 -4.74 31.01
CA LEU A 133 12.73 -4.68 29.77
C LEU A 133 12.22 -5.70 28.75
N PHE A 134 11.93 -6.93 29.19
CA PHE A 134 11.38 -7.96 28.32
C PHE A 134 10.00 -7.57 27.77
N ALA A 135 9.14 -7.00 28.61
CA ALA A 135 7.84 -6.51 28.17
C ALA A 135 7.97 -5.36 27.15
N GLN A 136 8.92 -4.45 27.34
CA GLN A 136 9.15 -3.33 26.41
C GLN A 136 9.81 -3.78 25.10
N SER A 137 10.75 -4.72 25.14
CA SER A 137 11.35 -5.28 23.93
C SER A 137 10.33 -6.06 23.09
N ALA A 138 9.40 -6.78 23.74
CA ALA A 138 8.30 -7.43 23.05
C ALA A 138 7.38 -6.41 22.33
N LYS A 139 7.00 -5.32 23.01
CA LYS A 139 6.20 -4.24 22.40
C LYS A 139 6.92 -3.56 21.25
N LEU A 140 8.22 -3.31 21.41
CA LEU A 140 9.05 -2.75 20.34
C LEU A 140 9.04 -3.68 19.12
N SER A 141 9.28 -4.98 19.31
CA SER A 141 9.28 -5.96 18.23
C SER A 141 7.93 -6.02 17.51
N GLU A 142 6.81 -5.93 18.23
CA GLU A 142 5.46 -5.85 17.64
C GLU A 142 5.30 -4.59 16.77
N GLN A 143 5.74 -3.42 17.25
CA GLN A 143 5.64 -2.18 16.48
C GLN A 143 6.56 -2.20 15.24
N VAL A 144 7.76 -2.77 15.35
CA VAL A 144 8.66 -2.97 14.21
C VAL A 144 8.01 -3.86 13.16
N ALA A 145 7.42 -4.99 13.56
CA ALA A 145 6.70 -5.87 12.65
C ALA A 145 5.51 -5.16 11.98
N ALA A 146 4.80 -4.29 12.71
CA ALA A 146 3.71 -3.50 12.14
C ALA A 146 4.19 -2.45 11.12
N VAL A 147 5.37 -1.83 11.32
CA VAL A 147 6.00 -0.92 10.36
C VAL A 147 6.39 -1.67 9.08
N GLU A 148 7.02 -2.84 9.21
CA GLU A 148 7.38 -3.69 8.08
C GLU A 148 6.13 -4.16 7.30
N GLY A 149 5.02 -4.46 7.99
CA GLY A 149 3.74 -4.76 7.35
C GLY A 149 3.19 -3.60 6.51
N ILE A 150 3.31 -2.35 6.98
CA ILE A 150 2.94 -1.17 6.17
C ILE A 150 3.87 -1.03 4.98
N PHE A 151 5.16 -1.25 5.15
CA PHE A 151 6.13 -1.19 4.06
C PHE A 151 5.83 -2.23 2.96
N ALA A 152 5.43 -3.45 3.34
CA ALA A 152 4.95 -4.45 2.40
C ALA A 152 3.72 -3.96 1.62
N ASN A 153 2.73 -3.37 2.30
CA ASN A 153 1.53 -2.82 1.64
C ASN A 153 1.84 -1.64 0.70
N LEU A 154 2.82 -0.79 1.07
CA LEU A 154 3.31 0.28 0.20
C LEU A 154 3.96 -0.29 -1.06
N THR A 155 4.79 -1.31 -0.90
CA THR A 155 5.43 -2.02 -2.01
C THR A 155 4.39 -2.63 -2.96
N GLU A 156 3.38 -3.31 -2.42
CA GLU A 156 2.25 -3.85 -3.19
C GLU A 156 1.51 -2.75 -3.96
N THR A 157 1.24 -1.61 -3.32
CA THR A 157 0.55 -0.48 -3.96
C THR A 157 1.35 0.08 -5.14
N VAL A 158 2.68 0.23 -5.01
CA VAL A 158 3.55 0.69 -6.12
C VAL A 158 3.62 -0.33 -7.24
N ASN A 159 3.74 -1.61 -6.92
CA ASN A 159 3.71 -2.68 -7.93
C ASN A 159 2.36 -2.68 -8.68
N GLY A 160 1.26 -2.40 -7.97
CA GLY A 160 -0.05 -2.17 -8.58
C GLY A 160 -0.06 -0.99 -9.55
N MET A 161 0.55 0.15 -9.19
CA MET A 161 0.69 1.29 -10.10
C MET A 161 1.51 0.93 -11.35
N GLN A 162 2.61 0.21 -11.20
CA GLN A 162 3.44 -0.25 -12.32
C GLN A 162 2.66 -1.18 -13.26
N SER A 163 1.89 -2.13 -12.72
CA SER A 163 1.01 -2.99 -13.52
C SER A 163 -0.06 -2.19 -14.29
N ILE A 164 -0.56 -1.08 -13.72
CA ILE A 164 -1.46 -0.17 -14.44
C ILE A 164 -0.74 0.53 -15.60
N CYS A 165 0.51 0.97 -15.42
CA CYS A 165 1.33 1.55 -16.49
C CYS A 165 1.54 0.55 -17.64
N GLU A 166 1.93 -0.69 -17.33
CA GLU A 166 2.13 -1.75 -18.33
C GLU A 166 0.85 -2.04 -19.11
N ARG A 167 -0.31 -2.08 -18.42
CA ARG A 167 -1.61 -2.23 -19.08
C ARG A 167 -1.96 -1.05 -19.99
N ALA A 168 -1.60 0.18 -19.61
CA ALA A 168 -1.81 1.35 -20.44
C ALA A 168 -0.91 1.33 -21.69
N GLU A 169 0.35 0.95 -21.56
CA GLU A 169 1.28 0.75 -22.69
C GLU A 169 0.78 -0.35 -23.63
N TYR A 170 0.33 -1.47 -23.07
CA TYR A 170 -0.28 -2.55 -23.87
C TYR A 170 -1.50 -2.06 -24.64
N LEU A 171 -2.36 -1.23 -24.03
CA LEU A 171 -3.53 -0.64 -24.69
C LEU A 171 -3.13 0.26 -25.88
N VAL A 172 -2.04 1.01 -25.77
CA VAL A 172 -1.47 1.82 -26.88
C VAL A 172 -1.06 0.90 -28.03
N ILE A 173 -0.35 -0.19 -27.74
CA ILE A 173 0.09 -1.16 -28.76
C ILE A 173 -1.11 -1.85 -29.42
N GLU A 174 -2.10 -2.26 -28.64
CA GLU A 174 -3.34 -2.87 -29.15
C GLU A 174 -4.11 -1.90 -30.05
N ALA A 175 -4.26 -0.64 -29.64
CA ALA A 175 -4.92 0.40 -30.43
C ALA A 175 -4.16 0.68 -31.73
N ALA A 176 -2.82 0.76 -31.69
CA ALA A 176 -2.00 0.98 -32.87
C ALA A 176 -2.14 -0.16 -33.89
N LYS A 177 -2.24 -1.41 -33.43
CA LYS A 177 -2.42 -2.59 -34.29
C LYS A 177 -3.81 -2.66 -34.93
N THR A 178 -4.85 -2.26 -34.22
CA THR A 178 -6.25 -2.46 -34.62
C THR A 178 -6.86 -1.26 -35.33
N ARG A 179 -6.52 -0.04 -34.89
CA ARG A 179 -7.05 1.23 -35.41
C ARG A 179 -6.00 2.05 -36.18
N GLY A 180 -4.73 1.63 -36.12
CA GLY A 180 -3.61 2.31 -36.76
C GLY A 180 -2.86 3.25 -35.83
N THR A 181 -1.62 3.59 -36.23
CA THR A 181 -0.72 4.45 -35.43
C THR A 181 -1.23 5.89 -35.31
N LEU A 182 -1.96 6.40 -36.31
CA LEU A 182 -2.55 7.74 -36.22
C LEU A 182 -3.54 7.85 -35.06
N PHE A 183 -4.40 6.85 -34.87
CA PHE A 183 -5.33 6.80 -33.74
C PHE A 183 -4.59 6.79 -32.40
N ALA A 184 -3.58 5.91 -32.24
CA ALA A 184 -2.89 5.75 -30.96
C ALA A 184 -1.99 6.95 -30.57
N PHE A 185 -1.36 7.61 -31.55
CA PHE A 185 -0.31 8.61 -31.29
C PHE A 185 -0.68 10.05 -31.66
N ARG A 186 -1.72 10.28 -32.48
CA ARG A 186 -2.08 11.63 -32.94
C ARG A 186 -3.51 12.04 -32.65
N GLU A 187 -4.45 11.11 -32.70
CA GLU A 187 -5.86 11.42 -32.46
C GLU A 187 -6.11 11.68 -30.97
N PRO A 188 -6.66 12.84 -30.59
CA PRO A 188 -6.91 13.15 -29.19
C PRO A 188 -8.10 12.35 -28.66
N LEU A 189 -7.93 11.73 -27.50
CA LEU A 189 -9.02 11.17 -26.70
C LEU A 189 -9.66 12.29 -25.88
N TRP A 190 -10.99 12.31 -25.81
CA TRP A 190 -11.74 13.29 -25.01
C TRP A 190 -11.34 14.75 -25.30
N VAL A 191 -10.91 15.06 -26.53
CA VAL A 191 -10.46 16.40 -26.99
C VAL A 191 -9.17 16.90 -26.32
N THR A 192 -8.51 16.09 -25.49
CA THR A 192 -7.31 16.52 -24.74
C THR A 192 -6.02 16.01 -25.39
N TRP A 193 -5.73 14.72 -25.24
CA TRP A 193 -4.44 14.14 -25.60
C TRP A 193 -4.56 12.79 -26.29
N PRO A 194 -3.59 12.39 -27.11
CA PRO A 194 -3.58 11.07 -27.71
C PRO A 194 -3.34 9.97 -26.66
N LEU A 195 -3.79 8.75 -26.96
CA LEU A 195 -3.71 7.58 -26.06
C LEU A 195 -2.29 7.35 -25.52
N ALA A 196 -1.27 7.43 -26.39
CA ALA A 196 0.13 7.28 -26.00
C ALA A 196 0.55 8.30 -24.93
N ARG A 197 0.06 9.54 -25.03
CA ARG A 197 0.41 10.59 -24.07
C ARG A 197 -0.19 10.34 -22.70
N PHE A 198 -1.33 9.65 -22.62
CA PHE A 198 -1.88 9.18 -21.36
C PHE A 198 -1.04 8.08 -20.73
N ALA A 199 -0.57 7.10 -21.49
CA ALA A 199 0.33 6.08 -20.97
C ALA A 199 1.63 6.70 -20.42
N ASP A 200 2.26 7.60 -21.18
CA ASP A 200 3.44 8.36 -20.73
C ASP A 200 3.16 9.15 -19.44
N GLY A 201 2.00 9.79 -19.36
CA GLY A 201 1.58 10.58 -18.20
C GLY A 201 1.44 9.74 -16.94
N ILE A 202 0.75 8.59 -17.02
CA ILE A 202 0.61 7.65 -15.89
C ILE A 202 1.98 7.16 -15.43
N GLN A 203 2.87 6.83 -16.36
CA GLN A 203 4.23 6.38 -16.05
C GLN A 203 5.04 7.48 -15.35
N ALA A 204 5.01 8.70 -15.88
CA ALA A 204 5.66 9.86 -15.27
C ALA A 204 5.15 10.15 -13.86
N LEU A 205 3.83 10.00 -13.63
CA LEU A 205 3.22 10.15 -12.30
C LEU A 205 3.58 9.00 -11.35
N THR A 206 3.97 7.83 -11.84
CA THR A 206 4.32 6.65 -11.01
C THR A 206 5.77 6.67 -10.53
N THR A 207 6.70 7.14 -11.37
CA THR A 207 8.13 7.30 -11.04
C THR A 207 8.41 7.91 -9.66
N PRO A 208 7.80 9.04 -9.26
CA PRO A 208 8.04 9.61 -7.92
C PRO A 208 7.68 8.66 -6.78
N TYR A 209 6.65 7.81 -6.94
CA TYR A 209 6.26 6.84 -5.92
C TYR A 209 7.30 5.72 -5.77
N VAL A 210 7.85 5.24 -6.88
CA VAL A 210 8.94 4.26 -6.88
C VAL A 210 10.17 4.80 -6.14
N HIS A 211 10.58 6.03 -6.46
CA HIS A 211 11.69 6.68 -5.76
C HIS A 211 11.38 6.90 -4.27
N SER A 212 10.15 7.29 -3.95
CA SER A 212 9.73 7.50 -2.57
C SER A 212 9.76 6.21 -1.75
N LEU A 213 9.38 5.07 -2.33
CA LEU A 213 9.44 3.75 -1.70
C LEU A 213 10.88 3.36 -1.35
N ALA A 214 11.80 3.53 -2.30
CA ALA A 214 13.22 3.24 -2.08
C ALA A 214 13.83 4.13 -0.97
N LEU A 215 13.45 5.41 -0.93
CA LEU A 215 13.84 6.32 0.13
C LEU A 215 13.28 5.89 1.48
N VAL A 216 11.98 5.57 1.55
CA VAL A 216 11.33 5.06 2.77
C VAL A 216 12.05 3.83 3.29
N ARG A 217 12.41 2.87 2.42
CA ARG A 217 13.15 1.68 2.83
C ARG A 217 14.47 2.04 3.50
N ARG A 218 15.26 2.93 2.87
CA ARG A 218 16.54 3.38 3.41
C ARG A 218 16.40 4.09 4.76
N LEU A 219 15.36 4.89 4.94
CA LEU A 219 15.07 5.54 6.22
C LEU A 219 14.67 4.52 7.28
N LEU A 220 13.83 3.55 6.94
CA LEU A 220 13.44 2.47 7.86
C LEU A 220 14.65 1.64 8.26
N ASP A 221 15.51 1.25 7.32
CA ASP A 221 16.74 0.55 7.65
C ASP A 221 17.57 1.36 8.66
N THR A 222 17.68 2.69 8.48
CA THR A 222 18.41 3.57 9.41
C THR A 222 17.74 3.68 10.78
N LEU A 223 16.41 3.88 10.81
CA LEU A 223 15.64 4.09 12.04
C LEU A 223 15.44 2.81 12.86
N LEU A 224 15.45 1.65 12.18
CA LEU A 224 15.25 0.34 12.77
C LEU A 224 16.57 -0.43 12.97
N THR A 225 17.72 0.20 12.68
CA THR A 225 19.02 -0.36 13.09
C THR A 225 19.18 -0.14 14.59
N PHE A 226 18.68 -1.09 15.38
CA PHE A 226 18.88 -1.09 16.81
C PHE A 226 20.18 -1.83 17.16
N PRO A 227 21.06 -1.27 18.00
CA PRO A 227 22.18 -2.02 18.54
C PRO A 227 21.67 -3.28 19.24
N VAL A 228 22.40 -4.38 19.05
CA VAL A 228 22.07 -5.66 19.67
C VAL A 228 21.95 -5.45 21.17
N LEU A 229 20.77 -5.74 21.73
CA LEU A 229 20.54 -5.69 23.16
C LEU A 229 21.57 -6.62 23.82
N PRO A 230 22.16 -6.24 24.97
CA PRO A 230 23.06 -7.13 25.70
C PRO A 230 22.25 -8.35 26.14
N SER A 231 22.31 -9.43 25.35
CA SER A 231 21.74 -10.71 25.69
C SER A 231 22.38 -11.17 26.99
N ALA A 232 21.57 -11.54 27.97
CA ALA A 232 22.00 -11.90 29.33
C ALA A 232 22.87 -13.19 29.40
N SER A 233 23.43 -13.65 28.29
CA SER A 233 24.21 -14.88 28.16
C SER A 233 25.68 -14.57 27.91
N THR A 234 26.38 -14.07 28.92
CA THR A 234 27.85 -14.24 29.01
C THR A 234 28.26 -14.43 30.46
N SER A 235 27.69 -15.46 31.09
CA SER A 235 28.23 -16.01 32.33
C SER A 235 28.00 -17.52 32.34
N SER A 236 28.65 -18.24 31.42
CA SER A 236 29.00 -19.64 31.65
C SER A 236 30.47 -19.67 32.07
N PRO A 237 30.78 -19.77 33.37
CA PRO A 237 32.13 -20.05 33.81
C PRO A 237 32.43 -21.54 33.58
N LEU A 238 33.57 -21.78 32.91
CA LEU A 238 34.42 -22.97 32.99
C LEU A 238 33.81 -24.34 32.67
N LEU A 239 34.19 -24.86 31.50
CA LEU A 239 34.77 -26.21 31.40
C LEU A 239 35.75 -26.24 30.23
N ASP A 240 37.01 -26.46 30.57
CA ASP A 240 38.14 -26.66 29.66
C ASP A 240 37.89 -27.84 28.71
N THR A 241 37.99 -27.61 27.40
CA THR A 241 38.78 -28.42 26.44
C THR A 241 38.69 -27.82 25.01
N ALA A 242 39.85 -27.70 24.36
CA ALA A 242 40.13 -27.09 23.05
C ALA A 242 39.60 -27.91 21.83
N PRO A 243 39.88 -27.59 20.53
CA PRO A 243 40.37 -26.35 19.91
C PRO A 243 39.55 -25.83 18.70
N THR A 244 39.59 -24.50 18.52
CA THR A 244 39.79 -23.75 17.27
C THR A 244 38.99 -24.09 15.99
N THR A 245 37.84 -23.44 15.83
CA THR A 245 37.49 -22.76 14.56
C THR A 245 37.05 -21.34 14.88
N THR A 246 37.96 -20.39 14.69
CA THR A 246 37.82 -18.96 14.96
C THR A 246 36.88 -18.32 13.93
N SER A 247 35.58 -18.51 14.07
CA SER A 247 34.61 -17.55 13.51
C SER A 247 34.68 -16.31 14.37
N LYS A 248 35.59 -15.41 14.02
CA LYS A 248 35.71 -14.06 14.57
C LYS A 248 34.34 -13.42 14.36
N ALA A 249 33.51 -13.40 15.40
CA ALA A 249 32.22 -12.73 15.38
C ALA A 249 32.51 -11.27 15.04
N GLU A 250 32.28 -10.93 13.77
CA GLU A 250 32.38 -9.59 13.24
C GLU A 250 31.32 -8.79 14.00
N LYS A 251 31.80 -8.11 15.04
CA LYS A 251 30.99 -7.21 15.85
C LYS A 251 30.57 -6.11 14.87
N ASP A 252 29.32 -6.19 14.41
CA ASP A 252 28.73 -5.23 13.48
C ASP A 252 28.65 -3.88 14.23
N ASP A 253 29.78 -3.17 14.30
CA ASP A 253 29.97 -1.86 14.93
C ASP A 253 29.34 -0.78 14.03
N ARG A 254 28.10 -0.98 13.58
CA ARG A 254 27.39 0.09 12.87
C ARG A 254 27.19 1.23 13.86
N PRO A 255 27.81 2.40 13.61
CA PRO A 255 27.67 3.53 14.50
C PRO A 255 26.20 3.92 14.56
N ARG A 256 25.69 4.08 15.78
CA ARG A 256 24.32 4.50 16.03
C ARG A 256 24.04 5.80 15.24
N PRO A 257 22.88 5.90 14.56
CA PRO A 257 22.48 7.15 13.93
C PRO A 257 22.37 8.26 14.99
N SER A 258 22.91 9.45 14.68
CA SER A 258 22.84 10.60 15.58
C SER A 258 21.39 11.05 15.78
N ASN A 259 21.09 11.74 16.90
CA ASN A 259 19.74 12.27 17.13
C ASN A 259 19.32 13.24 16.00
N GLU A 260 20.28 14.02 15.49
CA GLU A 260 20.09 14.88 14.31
C GLU A 260 19.73 14.06 13.06
N GLN A 261 20.39 12.91 12.83
CA GLN A 261 20.04 12.01 11.72
C GLN A 261 18.66 11.39 11.89
N ILE A 262 18.26 11.04 13.11
CA ILE A 262 16.92 10.50 13.40
C ILE A 262 15.86 11.58 13.16
N GLN A 263 16.07 12.80 13.66
CA GLN A 263 15.17 13.93 13.45
C GLN A 263 15.10 14.34 11.98
N ALA A 264 16.23 14.36 11.28
CA ALA A 264 16.28 14.61 9.84
C ALA A 264 15.56 13.50 9.05
N SER A 265 15.72 12.24 9.45
CA SER A 265 15.03 11.10 8.83
C SER A 265 13.53 11.13 9.04
N LEU A 266 13.07 11.46 10.26
CA LEU A 266 11.65 11.67 10.55
C LEU A 266 11.09 12.89 9.81
N SER A 267 11.86 13.98 9.77
CA SER A 267 11.49 15.16 9.02
C SER A 267 11.40 14.83 7.54
N LEU A 268 12.32 14.07 6.96
CA LEU A 268 12.24 13.61 5.57
C LEU A 268 11.09 12.63 5.34
N LEU A 269 10.71 11.82 6.33
CA LEU A 269 9.55 10.94 6.25
C LEU A 269 8.22 11.71 6.31
N ALA A 270 8.17 12.79 7.11
CA ALA A 270 7.00 13.64 7.28
C ALA A 270 6.87 14.72 6.20
N VAL A 271 8.00 15.23 5.72
CA VAL A 271 8.16 16.21 4.64
C VAL A 271 8.31 15.50 3.30
N GLN A 272 8.38 14.16 3.28
CA GLN A 272 8.39 13.40 2.03
C GLN A 272 7.22 13.93 1.23
N PRO A 273 7.50 14.54 0.08
CA PRO A 273 6.50 15.41 -0.49
C PRO A 273 5.35 14.50 -0.87
N LEU A 274 4.14 14.95 -0.54
CA LEU A 274 2.97 14.67 -1.34
C LEU A 274 3.27 15.20 -2.76
N LEU A 275 4.19 14.55 -3.50
CA LEU A 275 5.00 15.13 -4.58
C LEU A 275 4.11 15.83 -5.60
N PRO A 276 3.98 17.17 -5.54
CA PRO A 276 3.49 17.94 -6.66
C PRO A 276 4.72 18.05 -7.58
N GLY A 277 4.84 17.12 -8.53
CA GLY A 277 5.95 17.10 -9.47
C GLY A 277 6.08 18.45 -10.20
N LYS A 278 7.17 19.19 -9.97
CA LYS A 278 7.59 20.22 -10.91
C LYS A 278 8.15 19.52 -12.15
N ALA A 279 7.31 19.27 -13.15
CA ALA A 279 7.74 18.73 -14.43
C ALA A 279 7.12 19.54 -15.59
N ASN A 280 7.97 20.39 -16.16
CA ASN A 280 7.84 21.16 -17.42
C ASN A 280 6.63 22.12 -17.52
N ASP A 281 6.63 22.98 -18.54
CA ASP A 281 5.80 24.20 -18.67
C ASP A 281 4.25 24.01 -18.62
N TRP A 282 3.77 22.79 -18.35
CA TRP A 282 2.36 22.46 -18.09
C TRP A 282 2.11 21.77 -16.72
N GLY A 283 3.17 21.47 -15.94
CA GLY A 283 3.15 20.98 -14.56
C GLY A 283 2.54 19.58 -14.34
N SER A 284 2.97 18.86 -13.29
CA SER A 284 2.16 17.74 -12.79
C SER A 284 0.77 18.22 -12.34
N GLU A 285 0.67 19.49 -11.93
CA GLU A 285 -0.59 20.16 -11.58
C GLU A 285 -1.57 20.20 -12.75
N GLY A 286 -1.11 20.42 -14.00
CA GLY A 286 -1.99 20.35 -15.17
C GLY A 286 -2.48 18.94 -15.43
N TRP A 287 -1.65 17.92 -15.19
CA TRP A 287 -2.06 16.52 -15.25
C TRP A 287 -3.05 16.16 -14.14
N GLU A 288 -2.83 16.64 -12.92
CA GLU A 288 -3.73 16.41 -11.80
C GLU A 288 -5.04 17.16 -11.95
N GLU A 289 -5.03 18.36 -12.51
CA GLU A 289 -6.22 19.14 -12.82
C GLU A 289 -7.01 18.48 -13.94
N VAL A 290 -6.37 18.06 -15.03
CA VAL A 290 -7.03 17.29 -16.10
C VAL A 290 -7.57 15.98 -15.54
N MET A 291 -6.82 15.26 -14.71
CA MET A 291 -7.34 14.07 -14.03
C MET A 291 -8.47 14.41 -13.04
N ALA A 292 -8.43 15.53 -12.34
CA ALA A 292 -9.47 15.90 -11.38
C ALA A 292 -10.76 16.35 -12.08
N VAL A 293 -10.65 17.09 -13.17
CA VAL A 293 -11.76 17.63 -13.96
C VAL A 293 -12.38 16.53 -14.82
N GLU A 294 -11.55 15.81 -15.58
CA GLU A 294 -12.01 14.75 -16.49
C GLU A 294 -12.34 13.47 -15.71
N VAL A 295 -11.40 12.95 -14.91
CA VAL A 295 -11.58 11.66 -14.22
C VAL A 295 -12.40 11.80 -12.93
N GLY A 296 -12.29 12.92 -12.22
CA GLY A 296 -13.12 13.18 -11.04
C GLY A 296 -14.59 13.42 -11.34
N GLY A 297 -14.94 13.73 -12.59
CA GLY A 297 -16.31 13.73 -13.08
C GLY A 297 -16.91 12.32 -13.20
N TRP A 298 -16.08 11.28 -13.34
CA TRP A 298 -16.51 9.91 -13.64
C TRP A 298 -16.76 9.04 -12.41
N GLU A 299 -16.33 9.46 -11.22
CA GLU A 299 -16.53 8.71 -9.96
C GLU A 299 -17.88 8.99 -9.27
N ARG A 300 -18.73 9.86 -9.82
CA ARG A 300 -20.05 10.25 -9.25
C ARG A 300 -21.20 9.63 -10.01
#